data_AF-A0A6L9IXN0-F1
#
_entry.id   AF-A0A6L9IXN0-F1
#
_cell.length_a   1.000
_cell.length_b   1.000
_cell.length_c   1.000
_cell.angle_alpha   90.00
_cell.angle_beta   90.00
_cell.angle_gamma   90.00
#
_symmetry.space_group_name_H-M   'P 1'
#
loop_
_entity.id
_entity.type
_entity.pdbx_description
1 polymer ?
#
loop_
_entity_poly.entity_id
_entity_poly.type
_entity_poly.pdbx_seq_one_letter_code
_entity_poly.pdbx_strand_id
1 'polypeptide(L)'
;MSAEFSRQAYQDRIKAQLHELDAQIDRLKAKEEQMEANARQQYYEYMQDLQMKREDIGARVNALVEVSADILHDMRKGIDTAVNTLSMEVSAAAKRFNVIRPEHDETQQHQ
;
A
#
# COMPACT_ATOMS: atom_id res chain seq x y z
N MET A 1 -25.85 5.17 16.73
CA MET A 1 -25.00 4.20 15.98
C MET A 1 -24.38 3.25 16.99
N SER A 2 -24.50 1.93 16.80
CA SER A 2 -23.92 0.92 17.70
C SER A 2 -22.40 0.82 17.51
N ALA A 3 -21.68 0.30 18.51
CA ALA A 3 -20.22 0.11 18.46
C ALA A 3 -19.78 -0.84 17.31
N GLU A 4 -20.61 -1.83 16.98
CA GLU A 4 -20.40 -2.75 15.86
C GLU A 4 -20.45 -2.02 14.51
N PHE A 5 -21.40 -1.10 14.31
CA PHE A 5 -21.47 -0.30 13.09
C PHE A 5 -20.19 0.55 12.91
N SER A 6 -19.69 1.16 14.00
CA SER A 6 -18.43 1.92 13.96
C SER A 6 -17.22 1.02 13.65
N ARG A 7 -17.24 -0.24 14.09
CA ARG A 7 -16.19 -1.22 13.79
C ARG A 7 -16.21 -1.65 12.33
N GLN A 8 -17.36 -2.00 11.80
CA GLN A 8 -17.51 -2.38 10.40
C GLN A 8 -17.11 -1.23 9.47
N ALA A 9 -17.62 -0.02 9.72
CA ALA A 9 -17.27 1.16 8.91
C ALA A 9 -15.75 1.45 8.93
N TYR A 10 -15.09 1.25 10.08
CA TYR A 10 -13.63 1.37 10.16
C TYR A 10 -12.92 0.29 9.33
N GLN A 11 -13.35 -0.97 9.42
CA GLN A 11 -12.76 -2.06 8.64
C GLN A 11 -12.91 -1.82 7.14
N ASP A 12 -14.10 -1.42 6.69
CA ASP A 12 -14.38 -1.15 5.28
C ASP A 12 -13.52 0.02 4.77
N ARG A 13 -13.35 1.07 5.58
CA ARG A 13 -12.46 2.20 5.27
C ARG A 13 -11.02 1.75 5.06
N ILE A 14 -10.48 0.89 5.93
CA ILE A 14 -9.11 0.41 5.79
C ILE A 14 -8.99 -0.55 4.60
N LYS A 15 -9.95 -1.45 4.40
CA LYS A 15 -9.96 -2.37 3.25
C LYS A 15 -9.98 -1.62 1.92
N ALA A 16 -10.74 -0.54 1.82
CA ALA A 16 -10.73 0.32 0.64
C ALA A 16 -9.36 0.96 0.38
N GLN A 17 -8.68 1.44 1.41
CA GLN A 17 -7.31 1.97 1.29
C GLN A 17 -6.31 0.88 0.87
N LEU A 18 -6.39 -0.32 1.46
CA LEU A 18 -5.54 -1.44 1.06
C LEU A 18 -5.76 -1.85 -0.39
N HIS A 19 -7.01 -1.83 -0.87
CA HIS A 19 -7.32 -2.10 -2.27
C HIS A 19 -6.73 -1.04 -3.22
N GLU A 20 -6.73 0.23 -2.83
CA GLU A 20 -6.05 1.28 -3.59
C GLU A 20 -4.52 1.07 -3.62
N LEU A 21 -3.94 0.67 -2.49
CA LEU A 21 -2.51 0.37 -2.39
C LEU A 21 -2.13 -0.87 -3.21
N ASP A 22 -2.97 -1.91 -3.24
CA ASP A 22 -2.77 -3.09 -4.09
C ASP A 22 -2.65 -2.70 -5.55
N ALA A 23 -3.58 -1.88 -6.04
CA ALA A 23 -3.54 -1.42 -7.42
C ALA A 23 -2.24 -0.65 -7.76
N GLN A 24 -1.67 0.08 -6.80
CA GLN A 24 -0.39 0.77 -6.97
C GLN A 24 0.80 -0.20 -6.92
N ILE A 25 0.79 -1.16 -6.00
CA ILE A 25 1.79 -2.22 -5.89
C ILE A 25 1.81 -3.07 -7.16
N ASP A 26 0.66 -3.40 -7.73
CA ASP A 26 0.57 -4.18 -8.97
C ASP A 26 1.12 -3.40 -10.17
N ARG A 27 0.85 -2.09 -10.25
CA ARG A 27 1.47 -1.21 -11.28
C ARG A 27 2.98 -1.13 -11.13
N LEU A 28 3.48 -1.13 -9.90
CA LEU A 28 4.91 -1.18 -9.61
C LEU A 28 5.49 -2.52 -10.10
N LYS A 29 4.94 -3.66 -9.65
CA LYS A 29 5.37 -5.01 -10.09
C LYS A 29 5.42 -5.15 -11.61
N ALA A 30 4.44 -4.62 -12.35
CA ALA A 30 4.44 -4.68 -13.82
C ALA A 30 5.65 -4.01 -14.49
N LYS A 31 6.33 -3.06 -13.83
CA LYS A 31 7.55 -2.42 -14.34
C LYS A 31 8.82 -3.24 -14.10
N GLU A 32 8.78 -4.25 -13.23
CA GLU A 32 9.92 -5.12 -12.94
C GLU A 32 10.51 -5.71 -14.23
N GLU A 33 9.64 -6.09 -15.17
CA GLU A 33 10.03 -6.70 -16.44
C GLU A 33 10.93 -5.81 -17.30
N GLN A 34 10.83 -4.49 -17.14
CA GLN A 34 11.55 -3.47 -17.91
C GLN A 34 12.89 -3.07 -17.26
N MET A 35 13.22 -3.57 -16.05
CA MET A 35 14.44 -3.20 -15.33
C MET A 35 15.63 -4.09 -15.69
N GLU A 36 16.86 -3.57 -15.60
CA GLU A 36 18.08 -4.37 -15.72
C GLU A 36 18.15 -5.47 -14.64
N ALA A 37 18.79 -6.60 -14.94
CA ALA A 37 18.80 -7.79 -14.08
C ALA A 37 19.24 -7.50 -12.63
N ASN A 38 20.25 -6.65 -12.42
CA ASN A 38 20.74 -6.29 -11.09
C ASN A 38 19.75 -5.41 -10.31
N ALA A 39 19.05 -4.51 -10.99
CA ALA A 39 18.01 -3.68 -10.39
C ALA A 39 16.74 -4.49 -10.08
N ARG A 40 16.49 -5.53 -10.88
CA ARG A 40 15.31 -6.40 -10.79
C ARG A 40 15.24 -7.15 -9.46
N GLN A 41 16.34 -7.73 -8.99
CA GLN A 41 16.32 -8.45 -7.70
C GLN A 41 15.98 -7.53 -6.52
N GLN A 42 16.66 -6.38 -6.41
CA GLN A 42 16.39 -5.41 -5.34
C GLN A 42 14.96 -4.87 -5.43
N TYR A 43 14.45 -4.68 -6.65
CA TYR A 43 13.08 -4.27 -6.89
C TYR A 43 12.08 -5.32 -6.43
N TYR A 44 12.32 -6.58 -6.79
CA TYR A 44 11.49 -7.71 -6.40
C TYR A 44 11.41 -7.87 -4.87
N GLU A 45 12.56 -7.85 -4.18
CA GLU A 45 12.61 -7.92 -2.71
C GLU A 45 11.81 -6.77 -2.07
N TYR A 46 11.94 -5.56 -2.62
CA TYR A 46 11.19 -4.41 -2.14
C TYR A 46 9.68 -4.55 -2.39
N MET A 47 9.26 -5.08 -3.54
CA MET A 47 7.85 -5.36 -3.83
C MET A 47 7.27 -6.44 -2.92
N GLN A 48 8.05 -7.46 -2.57
CA GLN A 48 7.65 -8.48 -1.61
C GLN A 48 7.44 -7.88 -0.21
N ASP A 49 8.31 -6.97 0.23
CA ASP A 49 8.16 -6.28 1.52
C ASP A 49 6.87 -5.46 1.59
N LEU A 50 6.55 -4.69 0.54
CA LEU A 50 5.29 -3.94 0.47
C LEU A 50 4.06 -4.87 0.52
N GLN A 51 4.12 -6.00 -0.19
CA GLN A 51 3.06 -7.00 -0.20
C GLN A 51 2.86 -7.62 1.20
N MET A 52 3.94 -8.02 1.87
CA MET A 52 3.88 -8.59 3.22
C MET A 52 3.28 -7.60 4.22
N LYS A 53 3.69 -6.33 4.17
CA LYS A 53 3.11 -5.27 5.02
C LYS A 53 1.61 -5.10 4.77
N ARG A 54 1.19 -5.09 3.50
CA ARG A 54 -0.22 -5.02 3.12
C ARG A 54 -1.03 -6.19 3.70
N GLU A 55 -0.49 -7.41 3.60
CA GLU A 55 -1.12 -8.62 4.10
C GLU A 55 -1.24 -8.63 5.64
N ASP A 56 -0.18 -8.21 6.35
CA ASP A 56 -0.18 -8.05 7.80
C ASP A 56 -1.27 -7.08 8.26
N ILE A 57 -1.39 -5.92 7.60
CA ILE A 57 -2.46 -4.95 7.91
C ILE A 57 -3.82 -5.57 7.66
N GLY A 58 -4.01 -6.28 6.54
CA GLY A 58 -5.27 -6.96 6.22
C GLY A 58 -5.68 -7.98 7.29
N ALA A 59 -4.72 -8.76 7.79
CA ALA A 59 -4.95 -9.71 8.88
C ALA A 59 -5.36 -9.00 10.17
N ARG A 60 -4.66 -7.92 10.55
CA ARG A 60 -4.98 -7.12 11.75
C ARG A 60 -6.39 -6.51 11.68
N VAL A 61 -6.80 -6.01 10.52
CA VAL A 61 -8.13 -5.44 10.30
C VAL A 61 -9.21 -6.49 10.47
N ASN A 62 -9.00 -7.70 9.93
CA ASN A 62 -9.94 -8.81 10.08
C ASN A 62 -10.04 -9.28 11.54
N ALA A 63 -8.93 -9.31 12.28
CA ALA A 63 -8.91 -9.67 13.69
C ALA A 63 -9.69 -8.69 14.60
N LEU A 64 -10.01 -7.48 14.12
CA LEU A 64 -10.77 -6.51 14.91
C LEU A 64 -12.16 -7.01 15.32
N VAL A 65 -12.76 -8.00 14.64
CA VAL A 65 -14.10 -8.50 15.02
C VAL A 65 -14.10 -9.21 16.38
N GLU A 66 -12.98 -9.78 16.81
CA GLU A 66 -12.89 -10.63 18.00
C GLU A 66 -12.47 -9.88 19.27
N VAL A 67 -12.00 -8.63 19.15
CA VAL A 67 -11.38 -7.90 20.27
C VAL A 67 -12.37 -7.06 21.08
N SER A 68 -12.04 -6.83 22.36
CA SER A 68 -12.81 -5.95 23.24
C SER A 68 -12.72 -4.47 22.83
N ALA A 69 -13.60 -3.62 23.34
CA ALA A 69 -13.64 -2.20 22.98
C ALA A 69 -12.37 -1.43 23.41
N ASP A 70 -11.74 -1.84 24.52
CA ASP A 70 -10.52 -1.24 25.04
C ASP A 70 -9.32 -1.54 24.11
N ILE A 71 -9.15 -2.81 23.74
CA ILE A 71 -8.12 -3.29 22.81
C ILE A 71 -8.33 -2.71 21.40
N LEU A 72 -9.59 -2.56 20.97
CA LEU A 72 -9.94 -2.02 19.66
C LEU A 72 -9.31 -0.64 19.41
N HIS A 73 -9.27 0.23 20.42
CA HIS A 73 -8.71 1.57 20.28
C HIS A 73 -7.22 1.51 19.91
N ASP A 74 -6.43 0.74 20.66
CA ASP A 74 -4.99 0.65 20.43
C ASP A 74 -4.66 -0.08 19.14
N MET A 75 -5.41 -1.13 18.80
CA MET A 75 -5.26 -1.81 17.50
C MET A 75 -5.56 -0.87 16.32
N ARG A 76 -6.59 -0.02 16.42
CA ARG A 76 -6.91 0.96 15.37
C ARG A 76 -5.77 1.95 15.15
N LYS A 77 -5.15 2.44 16.22
CA LYS A 77 -3.97 3.31 16.11
C LYS A 77 -2.82 2.61 15.39
N GLY A 78 -2.52 1.37 15.78
CA GLY A 78 -1.46 0.57 15.14
C GLY A 78 -1.74 0.31 13.66
N ILE A 79 -2.98 -0.01 13.30
CA ILE A 79 -3.42 -0.19 11.91
C ILE A 79 -3.31 1.12 11.12
N ASP A 80 -3.79 2.23 11.68
CA ASP A 80 -3.73 3.54 11.02
C ASP A 80 -2.26 3.95 10.76
N THR A 81 -1.36 3.74 11.73
CA THR A 81 0.08 3.95 11.53
C THR A 81 0.64 3.05 10.44
N ALA A 82 0.30 1.75 10.44
CA ALA A 82 0.82 0.80 9.46
C ALA A 82 0.36 1.13 8.04
N VAL A 83 -0.92 1.50 7.84
CA VAL A 83 -1.45 1.94 6.54
C VAL A 83 -0.76 3.21 6.06
N ASN A 84 -0.58 4.20 6.94
CA ASN A 84 0.12 5.43 6.59
C ASN A 84 1.58 5.16 6.17
N THR A 85 2.29 4.31 6.90
CA THR A 85 3.66 3.90 6.55
C THR A 85 3.70 3.21 5.20
N LEU A 86 2.83 2.22 4.97
CA LEU A 86 2.75 1.52 3.68
C LEU A 86 2.46 2.50 2.53
N SER A 87 1.53 3.43 2.71
CA SER A 87 1.20 4.45 1.71
C SER A 87 2.39 5.36 1.37
N MET A 88 3.17 5.77 2.37
CA MET A 88 4.39 6.54 2.16
C MET A 88 5.44 5.74 1.38
N GLU A 89 5.63 4.46 1.71
CA GLU A 89 6.59 3.60 1.03
C GLU A 89 6.18 3.32 -0.43
N VAL A 90 4.91 3.00 -0.69
CA VAL A 90 4.36 2.84 -2.05
C VAL A 90 4.54 4.13 -2.85
N SER A 91 4.25 5.29 -2.25
CA SER A 91 4.45 6.59 -2.90
C SER A 91 5.92 6.87 -3.21
N ALA A 92 6.83 6.52 -2.30
CA ALA A 92 8.27 6.65 -2.50
C ALA A 92 8.76 5.72 -3.63
N ALA A 93 8.25 4.49 -3.68
CA ALA A 93 8.48 3.54 -4.77
C ALA A 93 8.04 4.14 -6.11
N ALA A 94 6.80 4.62 -6.19
CA ALA A 94 6.24 5.21 -7.40
C ALA A 94 7.07 6.39 -7.93
N LYS A 95 7.58 7.25 -7.03
CA LYS A 95 8.49 8.35 -7.39
C LYS A 95 9.85 7.84 -7.86
N ARG A 96 10.47 6.93 -7.11
CA ARG A 96 11.80 6.38 -7.41
C ARG A 96 11.84 5.66 -8.76
N PHE A 97 10.77 4.96 -9.10
CA PHE A 97 10.66 4.17 -10.33
C PHE A 97 9.84 4.87 -11.43
N ASN A 98 9.60 6.18 -11.27
CA ASN A 98 8.91 7.07 -12.20
C ASN A 98 7.60 6.45 -12.75
N VAL A 99 6.79 5.86 -11.87
CA VAL A 99 5.51 5.20 -12.22
C VAL A 99 4.37 6.22 -12.33
N ILE A 100 4.62 7.47 -11.95
CA ILE A 100 3.79 8.60 -12.34
C ILE A 100 4.18 8.95 -13.77
N ARG A 101 3.29 8.68 -14.74
CA ARG A 101 3.43 9.15 -16.12
C ARG A 101 3.75 10.65 -16.10
N PRO A 102 4.90 11.12 -16.62
CA PRO A 102 5.00 12.51 -17.03
C PRO A 102 4.14 12.63 -18.31
N GLU A 103 3.00 13.30 -18.24
CA GLU A 103 2.24 13.70 -19.44
C GLU A 103 2.92 14.82 -20.25
N HIS A 104 4.25 14.90 -20.25
CA HIS A 104 4.97 15.81 -21.13
C HIS A 104 6.07 15.06 -21.88
N ASP A 105 5.58 14.38 -22.91
CA ASP A 105 6.31 14.12 -24.14
C ASP A 105 6.28 15.42 -24.96
N GLU A 106 7.36 16.21 -24.91
CA GLU A 106 7.71 17.08 -26.03
C GLU A 106 9.17 16.78 -26.38
N THR A 107 9.32 15.81 -27.27
CA THR A 107 10.32 15.80 -28.31
C THR A 107 10.60 17.22 -28.85
N GLN A 108 11.73 17.79 -28.46
CA GLN A 108 12.58 18.55 -29.37
C GLN A 108 13.95 17.87 -29.31
N GLN A 109 14.12 16.74 -30.00
CA GLN A 109 14.77 16.70 -31.31
C GLN A 109 15.86 17.76 -31.49
N HIS A 110 17.10 17.30 -31.39
CA HIS A 110 18.25 17.66 -32.22
C HIS A 110 18.08 18.88 -33.13
N GLN A 111 18.83 19.94 -32.81
CA GLN A 111 19.89 20.44 -33.69
C GLN A 111 20.90 21.27 -32.90
#